data_AF-A0A0R3RUL1-F1
#
_entry.id   AF-A0A0R3RUL1-F1
#
_cell.length_a   1.000
_cell.length_b   1.000
_cell.length_c   1.000
_cell.angle_alpha   90.00
_cell.angle_beta   90.00
_cell.angle_gamma   90.00
#
_symmetry.space_group_name_H-M   'P 1'
#
loop_
_entity.id
_entity.type
_entity.pdbx_description
1 polymer ?
#
loop_
_entity_poly.entity_id
_entity_poly.type
_entity_poly.pdbx_seq_one_letter_code
_entity_poly.pdbx_strand_id
1 'polypeptide(L)'
;MSLDRRKVEGFDELNELLKDIKCRAVILFSGSKENGQSWCPDCVQAEPIIEKVIEEIVSSGDIDENFAFVECGVGLRTYYDNFSWKDLTNAFRVDERFKVKEIPTLLDYSNKVKLFPFFKK
;
A
#
# COMPACT_ATOMS: atom_id res chain seq x y z
N MET A 1 18.93 -3.85 -11.36
CA MET A 1 17.78 -3.21 -10.69
C MET A 1 16.96 -4.31 -10.05
N SER A 2 16.98 -4.40 -8.73
CA SER A 2 16.26 -5.44 -7.99
C SER A 2 15.02 -4.83 -7.35
N LEU A 3 13.85 -5.26 -7.81
CA LEU A 3 12.56 -4.91 -7.19
C LEU A 3 12.31 -5.86 -6.03
N ASP A 4 12.38 -5.35 -4.80
CA ASP A 4 12.03 -6.11 -3.59
C ASP A 4 10.52 -5.99 -3.35
N ARG A 5 9.75 -7.04 -3.68
CA ARG A 5 8.31 -7.08 -3.41
C ARG A 5 8.03 -7.70 -2.05
N ARG A 6 7.39 -6.95 -1.16
CA ARG A 6 6.99 -7.37 0.19
C ARG A 6 5.48 -7.29 0.33
N LYS A 7 4.91 -8.21 1.11
CA LYS A 7 3.49 -8.23 1.47
C LYS A 7 3.38 -8.30 2.98
N VAL A 8 2.55 -7.45 3.56
CA VAL A 8 2.31 -7.37 5.01
C VAL A 8 0.82 -7.14 5.26
N GLU A 9 0.33 -7.62 6.39
CA GLU A 9 -1.04 -7.37 6.82
C GLU A 9 -1.08 -6.62 8.14
N GLY A 10 -1.91 -5.59 8.20
CA GLY A 10 -2.02 -4.78 9.40
C GLY A 10 -0.84 -3.81 9.61
N PHE A 11 -1.04 -2.96 10.60
CA PHE A 11 -0.21 -1.79 10.83
C PHE A 11 1.12 -2.11 11.53
N ASP A 12 1.11 -3.14 12.38
CA ASP A 12 2.29 -3.55 13.16
C ASP A 12 3.36 -4.15 12.25
N GLU A 13 2.99 -5.14 11.41
CA GLU A 13 3.89 -5.75 10.42
C GLU A 13 4.44 -4.71 9.44
N LEU A 14 3.60 -3.76 8.99
CA LEU A 14 4.08 -2.67 8.14
C LEU A 14 5.14 -1.83 8.85
N ASN A 15 4.94 -1.47 10.12
CA ASN A 15 5.92 -0.68 10.87
C ASN A 15 7.23 -1.44 11.07
N GLU A 16 7.19 -2.75 11.31
CA GLU A 16 8.40 -3.56 11.42
C GLU A 16 9.16 -3.60 10.09
N LEU A 17 8.46 -3.85 8.99
CA LEU A 17 9.05 -3.84 7.65
C LEU A 17 9.68 -2.48 7.31
N LEU A 18 9.00 -1.38 7.63
CA LEU A 18 9.50 -0.03 7.37
C LEU A 18 10.74 0.34 8.21
N LYS A 19 11.00 -0.35 9.33
CA LYS A 19 12.27 -0.18 10.08
C LYS A 19 13.44 -0.85 9.37
N ASP A 20 13.18 -1.93 8.64
CA ASP A 20 14.20 -2.69 7.90
C ASP A 20 14.51 -2.06 6.54
N ILE A 21 13.51 -1.46 5.88
CA ILE A 21 13.69 -0.84 4.56
C ILE A 21 14.51 0.45 4.67
N LYS A 22 15.73 0.42 4.12
CA LYS A 22 16.65 1.57 4.03
C LYS A 22 16.65 2.26 2.66
N CYS A 23 15.89 1.74 1.71
CA CYS A 23 15.88 2.17 0.31
C CYS A 23 14.58 2.90 -0.05
N ARG A 24 14.43 3.31 -1.32
CA ARG A 24 13.19 3.92 -1.78
C ARG A 24 12.04 2.92 -1.65
N ALA A 25 10.99 3.29 -0.93
CA ALA A 25 9.88 2.40 -0.62
C ALA A 25 8.54 2.99 -1.09
N VAL A 26 7.80 2.21 -1.86
CA VAL A 26 6.42 2.53 -2.25
C VAL A 26 5.48 1.55 -1.57
N ILE A 27 4.49 2.08 -0.86
CA ILE A 27 3.52 1.32 -0.10
C ILE A 27 2.17 1.41 -0.80
N LEU A 28 1.59 0.27 -1.15
CA LEU A 28 0.22 0.14 -1.61
C LEU A 28 -0.66 -0.26 -0.42
N PHE A 29 -1.59 0.60 -0.05
CA PHE A 29 -2.66 0.27 0.88
C PHE A 29 -3.83 -0.34 0.12
N SER A 30 -4.10 -1.62 0.36
CA SER A 30 -5.21 -2.36 -0.23
C SER A 30 -6.06 -3.02 0.85
N GLY A 31 -7.29 -3.39 0.53
CA GLY A 31 -8.08 -4.25 1.41
C GLY A 31 -7.36 -5.58 1.63
N SER A 32 -7.41 -6.12 2.84
CA SER A 32 -6.86 -7.47 3.12
C SER A 32 -7.44 -8.51 2.15
N LYS A 33 -6.61 -9.49 1.80
CA LYS A 33 -6.95 -10.51 0.81
C LYS A 33 -7.52 -11.73 1.54
N GLU A 34 -8.81 -12.00 1.39
CA GLU A 34 -9.39 -13.28 1.81
C GLU A 34 -9.31 -14.24 0.61
N ASN A 35 -8.56 -15.34 0.74
CA ASN A 35 -8.31 -16.32 -0.35
C ASN A 35 -7.59 -15.75 -1.58
N GLY A 36 -6.66 -14.81 -1.36
CA GLY A 36 -5.79 -14.29 -2.44
C GLY A 36 -6.40 -13.15 -3.27
N GLN A 37 -7.65 -12.75 -3.01
CA GLN A 37 -8.26 -11.58 -3.65
C GLN A 37 -8.70 -10.54 -2.61
N SER A 38 -8.46 -9.27 -2.94
CA SER A 38 -8.93 -8.16 -2.10
C SER A 38 -10.46 -8.13 -2.08
N TRP A 39 -11.07 -7.92 -0.92
CA TRP A 39 -12.52 -7.74 -0.81
C TRP A 39 -13.01 -6.43 -1.47
N CYS A 40 -12.10 -5.51 -1.77
CA CYS A 40 -12.38 -4.21 -2.36
C CYS A 40 -12.31 -4.30 -3.90
N PRO A 41 -13.40 -4.01 -4.62
CA PRO A 41 -13.42 -4.10 -6.08
C PRO A 41 -12.44 -3.12 -6.73
N ASP A 42 -12.32 -1.90 -6.20
CA ASP A 42 -11.37 -0.90 -6.69
C ASP A 42 -9.92 -1.37 -6.54
N CYS A 43 -9.60 -2.09 -5.46
CA CYS A 43 -8.26 -2.67 -5.27
C CYS A 43 -7.95 -3.71 -6.35
N VAL A 44 -8.90 -4.61 -6.66
CA VAL A 44 -8.74 -5.64 -7.71
C VAL A 44 -8.56 -4.99 -9.09
N GLN A 45 -9.29 -3.92 -9.39
CA GLN A 45 -9.13 -3.20 -10.65
C GLN A 45 -7.81 -2.43 -10.71
N ALA A 46 -7.30 -1.96 -9.57
CA ALA A 46 -6.07 -1.20 -9.47
C ALA A 46 -4.79 -2.03 -9.58
N GLU A 47 -4.81 -3.29 -9.14
CA GLU A 47 -3.65 -4.19 -9.18
C GLU A 47 -2.90 -4.16 -10.54
N PRO A 48 -3.55 -4.37 -11.71
CA PRO A 48 -2.85 -4.34 -13.00
C PRO A 48 -2.34 -2.95 -13.40
N ILE A 49 -2.93 -1.87 -12.88
CA ILE A 49 -2.46 -0.50 -13.15
C ILE A 49 -1.23 -0.20 -12.31
N ILE A 50 -1.26 -0.58 -11.03
CA ILE A 50 -0.15 -0.40 -10.10
C ILE A 50 1.05 -1.22 -10.55
N GLU A 51 0.84 -2.43 -11.03
CA GLU A 51 1.92 -3.25 -11.58
C GLU A 51 2.63 -2.54 -12.75
N LYS A 52 1.86 -1.97 -13.69
CA LYS A 52 2.43 -1.17 -14.79
C LYS A 52 3.20 0.05 -14.30
N VAL A 53 2.66 0.77 -13.32
CA VAL A 53 3.34 1.95 -12.75
C VAL A 53 4.67 1.55 -12.11
N ILE A 54 4.71 0.42 -11.38
CA ILE A 54 5.96 -0.10 -10.81
C ILE A 54 6.93 -0.50 -11.91
N GLU A 55 6.47 -1.17 -12.96
CA GLU A 55 7.30 -1.54 -14.12
C GLU A 55 7.87 -0.30 -14.82
N GLU A 56 7.09 0.77 -14.97
CA GLU A 56 7.55 2.04 -15.53
C GLU A 56 8.58 2.72 -14.63
N ILE A 57 8.34 2.78 -13.31
CA ILE A 57 9.31 3.31 -12.34
C ILE A 57 10.62 2.52 -12.43
N VAL A 58 10.53 1.18 -12.47
CA VAL A 58 11.70 0.31 -12.55
C VAL A 58 12.45 0.48 -13.86
N SER A 59 11.73 0.66 -14.97
CA SER A 59 12.31 0.79 -16.31
C SER A 59 12.85 2.19 -16.61
N SER A 60 12.37 3.23 -15.89
CA SER A 60 12.75 4.63 -16.11
C SER A 60 14.19 4.98 -15.71
N GLY A 61 14.89 4.09 -14.98
CA GLY A 61 16.25 4.38 -14.50
C GLY A 61 16.32 5.33 -13.30
N ASP A 62 15.18 5.80 -12.81
CA ASP A 62 15.06 6.80 -11.73
C ASP A 62 15.16 6.20 -10.31
N ILE A 63 15.48 4.91 -10.23
CA ILE A 63 15.70 4.20 -8.97
C ILE A 63 17.18 3.84 -8.84
N ASP A 64 17.82 4.45 -7.83
CA ASP A 64 19.01 3.90 -7.17
C ASP A 64 18.78 2.39 -6.92
N GLU A 65 19.82 1.58 -7.05
CA GLU A 65 19.79 0.16 -7.41
C GLU A 65 18.88 -0.78 -6.57
N ASN A 66 18.31 -0.30 -5.46
CA ASN A 66 17.32 -0.96 -4.61
C ASN A 66 16.01 -0.15 -4.50
N PHE A 67 14.90 -0.74 -4.97
CA PHE A 67 13.55 -0.22 -4.78
C PHE A 67 12.67 -1.28 -4.13
N ALA A 68 11.97 -0.90 -3.06
CA ALA A 68 11.07 -1.77 -2.33
C ALA A 68 9.61 -1.42 -2.63
N PHE A 69 8.83 -2.42 -3.05
CA PHE A 69 7.39 -2.32 -3.20
C PHE A 69 6.70 -3.11 -2.10
N VAL A 70 5.88 -2.44 -1.31
CA VAL A 70 5.19 -3.02 -0.15
C VAL A 70 3.69 -3.01 -0.38
N GLU A 71 3.07 -4.17 -0.46
CA GLU A 71 1.62 -4.32 -0.42
C GLU A 71 1.18 -4.50 1.03
N CYS A 72 0.35 -3.59 1.54
CA CYS A 72 -0.15 -3.59 2.90
C CYS A 72 -1.67 -3.75 2.94
N GLY A 73 -2.11 -4.87 3.52
CA GLY A 73 -3.51 -5.13 3.83
C GLY A 73 -3.98 -4.26 5.00
N VAL A 74 -4.93 -3.36 4.77
CA VAL A 74 -5.45 -2.46 5.81
C VAL A 74 -6.47 -3.11 6.76
N GLY A 75 -6.75 -4.39 6.58
CA GLY A 75 -7.76 -5.15 7.32
C GLY A 75 -9.00 -5.49 6.49
N LEU A 76 -9.99 -6.09 7.17
CA LEU A 76 -11.23 -6.56 6.58
C LEU A 76 -12.22 -5.41 6.32
N ARG A 77 -13.19 -5.65 5.43
CA ARG A 77 -14.28 -4.70 5.12
C ARG A 77 -15.26 -4.52 6.28
N THR A 78 -15.41 -5.56 7.10
CA THR A 78 -16.58 -5.76 7.97
C THR A 78 -16.50 -4.91 9.23
N TYR A 79 -17.66 -4.55 9.79
CA TYR A 79 -17.81 -3.61 10.92
C TYR A 79 -17.69 -4.27 12.30
N TYR A 80 -17.35 -5.57 12.36
CA TYR A 80 -17.52 -6.35 13.58
C TYR A 80 -16.30 -6.31 14.52
N ASP A 81 -15.21 -5.63 14.13
CA ASP A 81 -13.99 -5.56 14.93
C ASP A 81 -13.21 -4.25 14.68
N ASN A 82 -12.42 -3.82 15.66
CA ASN A 82 -11.56 -2.62 15.62
C ASN A 82 -10.43 -2.72 14.58
N PHE A 83 -10.30 -3.86 13.91
CA PHE A 83 -9.45 -4.05 12.73
C PHE A 83 -10.10 -3.67 11.39
N SER A 84 -11.33 -3.12 11.42
CA SER A 84 -12.06 -2.73 10.22
C SER A 84 -11.46 -1.51 9.52
N TRP A 85 -11.38 -1.55 8.18
CA TRP A 85 -11.03 -0.37 7.37
C TRP A 85 -12.03 0.79 7.50
N LYS A 86 -13.31 0.48 7.76
CA LYS A 86 -14.36 1.49 7.87
C LYS A 86 -14.29 2.28 9.18
N ASP A 87 -13.58 1.76 10.17
CA ASP A 87 -13.42 2.42 11.44
C ASP A 87 -12.56 3.69 11.29
N LEU A 88 -13.01 4.81 11.83
CA LEU A 88 -12.28 6.08 11.75
C LEU A 88 -11.04 6.11 12.63
N THR A 89 -10.98 5.27 13.66
CA THR A 89 -9.84 5.10 14.57
C THR A 89 -8.79 4.11 14.03
N ASN A 90 -9.03 3.54 12.85
CA ASN A 90 -8.09 2.66 12.17
C ASN A 90 -6.70 3.32 12.08
N ALA A 91 -5.66 2.59 12.50
CA ALA A 91 -4.29 3.07 12.61
C ALA A 91 -3.79 3.73 11.31
N PHE A 92 -4.18 3.22 10.14
CA PHE A 92 -3.78 3.79 8.84
C PHE A 92 -4.42 5.15 8.54
N ARG A 93 -5.61 5.42 9.10
CA ARG A 93 -6.31 6.70 8.95
C ARG A 93 -5.78 7.77 9.90
N VAL A 94 -5.46 7.38 11.13
CA VAL A 94 -5.05 8.30 12.20
C VAL A 94 -3.55 8.57 12.21
N ASP A 95 -2.71 7.61 11.76
CA ASP A 95 -1.27 7.77 11.78
C ASP A 95 -0.84 8.89 10.83
N GLU A 96 -0.03 9.83 11.34
CA GLU A 96 0.31 11.03 10.60
C GLU A 96 1.19 10.78 9.38
N ARG A 97 1.94 9.68 9.36
CA ARG A 97 2.82 9.30 8.26
C ARG A 97 1.99 8.86 7.06
N PHE A 98 0.91 8.11 7.30
CA PHE A 98 0.11 7.52 6.24
C PHE A 98 -1.15 8.32 5.91
N LYS A 99 -1.93 8.77 6.93
CA LYS A 99 -3.25 9.43 6.80
C LYS A 99 -4.05 8.93 5.60
N VAL A 100 -4.20 7.60 5.49
CA VAL A 100 -4.85 6.96 4.33
C VAL A 100 -6.34 7.22 4.42
N LYS A 101 -6.90 7.94 3.46
CA LYS A 101 -8.34 8.32 3.48
C LYS A 101 -9.22 7.30 2.77
N GLU A 102 -8.68 6.69 1.73
CA GLU A 102 -9.37 5.81 0.79
C GLU A 102 -8.42 4.71 0.32
N ILE A 103 -8.96 3.57 -0.11
CA ILE A 103 -8.19 2.50 -0.75
C ILE A 103 -8.77 2.26 -2.15
N PRO A 104 -7.96 1.79 -3.11
CA PRO A 104 -6.51 1.61 -3.03
C PRO A 104 -5.76 2.95 -2.99
N THR A 105 -4.73 3.08 -2.15
CA THR A 105 -3.84 4.27 -2.11
C THR A 105 -2.40 3.86 -2.28
N LEU A 106 -1.68 4.55 -3.15
CA LEU A 106 -0.24 4.35 -3.34
C LEU A 106 0.53 5.51 -2.69
N LEU A 107 1.46 5.19 -1.81
CA LEU A 107 2.28 6.16 -1.07
C LEU A 107 3.75 5.91 -1.37
N ASP A 108 4.44 6.91 -1.93
CA ASP A 108 5.90 6.95 -1.92
C ASP A 108 6.36 7.38 -0.52
N TYR A 109 6.83 6.42 0.28
CA TYR A 109 7.22 6.65 1.67
C TYR A 109 8.48 7.52 1.76
N SER A 110 9.37 7.40 0.79
CA SER A 110 10.64 8.13 0.75
C SER A 110 10.44 9.60 0.39
N ASN A 111 9.60 9.88 -0.60
CA ASN A 111 9.27 11.25 -1.00
C ASN A 111 8.05 11.84 -0.27
N LYS A 112 7.38 11.04 0.58
CA LYS A 112 6.10 11.37 1.24
C LYS A 112 5.01 11.82 0.27
N VAL A 113 5.10 11.43 -1.00
CA VAL A 113 4.12 11.76 -2.04
C VAL A 113 3.00 10.73 -2.02
N LYS A 114 1.76 11.21 -1.84
CA LYS A 114 0.56 10.38 -1.92
C LYS A 114 -0.02 10.45 -3.32
N LEU A 115 -0.04 9.32 -4.00
CA LEU A 115 -0.78 9.14 -5.24
C LEU A 115 -2.18 8.66 -4.85
N PHE A 116 -3.10 9.62 -4.83
CA PHE A 116 -4.52 9.45 -4.55
C PHE A 116 -5.15 8.46 -5.55
N PRO A 117 -6.26 7.80 -5.19
CA PRO A 117 -6.74 6.62 -5.91
C PRO A 117 -6.92 6.89 -7.38
N PHE A 118 -6.34 5.99 -8.17
CA PHE A 118 -6.37 5.98 -9.63
C PHE A 118 -7.80 5.89 -10.23
N PHE A 119 -8.84 5.72 -9.42
CA PHE A 119 -10.19 5.33 -9.85
C PHE A 119 -11.29 6.36 -9.62
N LYS A 120 -11.00 7.60 -9.18
CA LYS A 120 -12.03 8.65 -9.21
C LYS A 120 -12.20 9.18 -10.64
N LYS A 121 -13.01 8.46 -11.43
CA LYS A 121 -13.60 8.97 -12.67
C LYS A 121 -15.06 9.30 -12.46
#